data_AF-A0A420D637-F1
#
_entry.id   AF-A0A420D637-F1
#
_cell.length_a   1.000
_cell.length_b   1.000
_cell.length_c   1.000
_cell.angle_alpha   90.00
_cell.angle_beta   90.00
_cell.angle_gamma   90.00
#
_symmetry.space_group_name_H-M   'P 1'
#
loop_
_entity.id
_entity.type
_entity.pdbx_description
1 polymer ?
#
loop_
_entity_poly.entity_id
_entity_poly.type
_entity_poly.pdbx_seq_one_letter_code
_entity_poly.pdbx_strand_id
1 'polypeptide(L)'
;MSIGHNMSRAREHADAHEDVLFGRICARRNALLAQWATTVLDLQDMQAYAEELARAAASGDEELLNRIREDFRAAGIEVMDAVLQDRMVALLRSATAELRRGEPGHGARERRD
;
A
#
# COMPACT_ATOMS: atom_id res chain seq x y z
N MET A 1 26.01 -34.62 32.48
CA MET A 1 24.99 -34.36 31.43
C MET A 1 24.28 -33.05 31.75
N SER A 2 23.67 -32.43 30.73
CA SER A 2 22.90 -31.18 30.72
C SER A 2 23.66 -29.90 30.37
N ILE A 3 24.08 -29.85 29.10
CA ILE A 3 24.22 -28.61 28.34
C ILE A 3 22.89 -28.43 27.62
N GLY A 4 22.07 -27.49 28.04
CA GLY A 4 20.77 -27.25 27.42
C GLY A 4 20.09 -26.02 27.98
N HIS A 5 20.40 -24.86 27.39
CA HIS A 5 19.43 -23.82 26.99
C HIS A 5 20.21 -22.57 26.52
N ASN A 6 20.56 -22.55 25.23
CA ASN A 6 20.84 -21.33 24.50
C ASN A 6 19.95 -21.33 23.25
N MET A 7 18.68 -20.94 23.42
CA MET A 7 17.68 -20.82 22.34
C MET A 7 16.87 -19.53 22.47
N SER A 8 17.30 -18.55 23.27
CA SER A 8 16.50 -17.34 23.52
C SER A 8 16.89 -16.13 22.66
N ARG A 9 17.97 -16.19 21.87
CA ARG A 9 18.46 -15.01 21.12
C ARG A 9 18.22 -15.03 19.61
N ALA A 10 17.75 -16.15 19.05
CA ALA A 10 17.50 -16.26 17.61
C ALA A 10 16.07 -15.88 17.20
N ARG A 11 15.12 -15.83 18.14
CA ARG A 11 13.69 -15.60 17.84
C ARG A 11 13.32 -14.12 17.82
N GLU A 12 14.05 -13.27 18.53
CA GLU A 12 13.76 -11.83 18.64
C GLU A 12 14.09 -11.05 17.34
N HIS A 13 14.94 -11.62 16.47
CA HIS A 13 15.37 -10.97 15.23
C HIS A 13 14.44 -11.21 14.03
N ALA A 14 13.58 -12.23 14.08
CA ALA A 14 12.67 -12.53 12.98
C ALA A 14 11.46 -11.57 12.97
N ASP A 15 10.83 -11.38 14.14
CA ASP A 15 9.65 -10.52 14.28
C ASP A 15 9.95 -9.06 13.92
N ALA A 16 11.08 -8.50 14.41
CA ALA A 16 11.45 -7.12 14.09
C ALA A 16 11.71 -6.88 12.59
N HIS A 17 12.15 -7.90 11.87
CA HIS A 17 12.33 -7.81 10.42
C HIS A 17 11.00 -7.89 9.67
N GLU A 18 10.08 -8.74 10.13
CA GLU A 18 8.74 -8.86 9.54
C GLU A 18 7.92 -7.58 9.74
N ASP A 19 7.92 -6.97 10.93
CA ASP A 19 7.23 -5.70 11.19
C ASP A 19 7.74 -4.56 10.29
N VAL A 20 9.07 -4.46 10.14
CA VAL A 20 9.69 -3.44 9.27
C VAL A 20 9.38 -3.69 7.79
N LEU A 21 9.39 -4.95 7.34
CA LEU A 21 9.01 -5.32 5.97
C LEU A 21 7.53 -5.01 5.71
N PHE A 22 6.65 -5.36 6.63
CA PHE A 22 5.21 -5.11 6.51
C PHE A 22 4.91 -3.62 6.49
N GLY A 23 5.57 -2.83 7.34
CA GLY A 23 5.49 -1.37 7.33
C GLY A 23 5.91 -0.76 5.98
N ARG A 24 7.00 -1.26 5.38
CA ARG A 24 7.44 -0.84 4.04
C ARG A 24 6.45 -1.25 2.95
N ILE A 25 5.87 -2.46 3.02
CA ILE A 25 4.84 -2.93 2.09
C ILE A 25 3.60 -2.05 2.18
N CYS A 26 3.09 -1.77 3.38
CA CYS A 26 1.94 -0.89 3.58
C CYS A 26 2.20 0.53 3.07
N ALA A 27 3.36 1.12 3.38
CA ALA A 27 3.74 2.43 2.85
C ALA A 27 3.78 2.44 1.31
N ARG A 28 4.32 1.38 0.69
CA ARG A 28 4.38 1.26 -0.76
C ARG A 28 3.00 1.05 -1.40
N ARG A 29 2.16 0.20 -0.80
CA ARG A 29 0.76 0.02 -1.21
C ARG A 29 0.02 1.36 -1.20
N ASN A 30 0.15 2.12 -0.12
CA ASN A 30 -0.52 3.42 0.03
C ASN A 30 -0.04 4.43 -1.02
N ALA A 31 1.26 4.46 -1.33
CA ALA A 31 1.80 5.31 -2.39
C ALA A 31 1.26 4.93 -3.79
N LEU A 32 1.18 3.63 -4.10
CA LEU A 32 0.62 3.15 -5.37
C LEU A 32 -0.89 3.43 -5.47
N LEU A 33 -1.61 3.30 -4.35
CA LEU A 33 -3.04 3.60 -4.26
C LEU A 33 -3.29 5.09 -4.50
N ALA A 34 -2.46 5.96 -3.92
CA ALA A 34 -2.52 7.39 -4.15
C ALA A 34 -2.30 7.76 -5.61
N GLN A 35 -1.24 7.22 -6.24
CA GLN A 35 -0.96 7.44 -7.65
C GLN A 35 -2.13 7.00 -8.53
N TRP A 36 -2.74 5.84 -8.24
CA TRP A 36 -3.89 5.36 -8.99
C TRP A 36 -5.09 6.29 -8.81
N ALA A 37 -5.45 6.63 -7.57
CA ALA A 37 -6.59 7.49 -7.28
C ALA A 37 -6.42 8.88 -7.91
N THR A 38 -5.24 9.50 -7.79
CA THR A 38 -4.98 10.82 -8.39
C THR A 38 -4.99 10.78 -9.92
N THR A 39 -4.58 9.66 -10.52
CA THR A 39 -4.67 9.47 -11.98
C THR A 39 -6.13 9.38 -12.43
N VAL A 40 -7.00 8.77 -11.63
CA VAL A 40 -8.43 8.64 -11.96
C VAL A 40 -9.21 9.93 -11.69
N LEU A 41 -8.87 10.62 -10.58
CA LEU A 41 -9.50 11.86 -10.15
C LEU A 41 -8.91 13.11 -10.82
N ASP A 42 -7.90 12.95 -11.66
CA ASP A 42 -7.11 14.04 -12.28
C ASP A 42 -6.59 15.07 -11.26
N LEU A 43 -6.13 14.58 -10.10
CA LEU A 43 -5.58 15.41 -9.05
C LEU A 43 -4.13 15.80 -9.33
N GLN A 44 -3.83 17.10 -9.22
CA GLN A 44 -2.48 17.65 -9.37
C GLN A 44 -1.57 17.26 -8.19
N ASP A 45 -2.14 17.16 -6.98
CA ASP A 45 -1.40 16.94 -5.72
C ASP A 45 -1.45 15.48 -5.26
N MET A 46 -0.70 14.60 -5.96
CA MET A 46 -0.53 13.21 -5.55
C MET A 46 0.01 13.07 -4.13
N GLN A 47 0.92 13.97 -3.75
CA GLN A 47 1.64 13.83 -2.49
C GLN A 47 0.75 14.09 -1.28
N ALA A 48 -0.08 15.14 -1.35
CA ALA A 48 -1.09 15.41 -0.33
C ALA A 48 -2.10 14.27 -0.23
N TYR A 49 -2.55 13.74 -1.37
CA TYR A 49 -3.49 12.62 -1.38
C TYR A 49 -2.89 11.34 -0.77
N ALA A 50 -1.61 11.05 -1.04
CA ALA A 50 -0.90 9.92 -0.44
C ALA A 50 -0.81 10.01 1.09
N GLU A 51 -0.60 11.21 1.64
CA GLU A 51 -0.58 11.44 3.08
C GLU A 51 -1.97 11.27 3.71
N GLU A 52 -3.02 11.69 3.01
CA GLU A 52 -4.40 11.48 3.45
C GLU A 52 -4.78 10.01 3.45
N LEU A 53 -4.43 9.27 2.39
CA LEU A 53 -4.61 7.82 2.35
C LEU A 53 -3.79 7.11 3.43
N ALA A 54 -2.56 7.55 3.70
CA ALA A 54 -1.76 6.99 4.79
C ALA A 54 -2.42 7.22 6.16
N ARG A 55 -3.01 8.40 6.39
CA ARG A 55 -3.79 8.70 7.60
C ARG A 55 -5.06 7.85 7.69
N ALA A 56 -5.82 7.71 6.61
CA ALA A 56 -7.01 6.88 6.57
C ALA A 56 -6.68 5.40 6.80
N ALA A 57 -5.59 4.90 6.21
CA ALA A 57 -5.10 3.54 6.43
C ALA A 57 -4.65 3.30 7.90
N ALA A 58 -4.20 4.33 8.61
CA ALA A 58 -3.90 4.24 10.04
C ALA A 58 -5.17 4.16 10.90
N SER A 59 -6.29 4.74 10.44
CA SER A 59 -7.61 4.60 11.08
C SER A 59 -8.27 3.24 10.76
N GLY A 60 -8.06 2.71 9.56
CA GLY A 60 -8.51 1.38 9.13
C GLY A 60 -8.77 1.29 7.63
N ASP A 61 -8.67 0.09 7.05
CA ASP A 61 -8.88 -0.11 5.61
C ASP A 61 -10.33 0.24 5.16
N GLU A 62 -11.33 0.13 6.05
CA GLU A 62 -12.71 0.57 5.74
C GLU A 62 -12.82 2.09 5.53
N GLU A 63 -12.13 2.89 6.36
CA GLU A 63 -12.14 4.35 6.23
C GLU A 63 -11.44 4.78 4.94
N LEU A 64 -10.31 4.15 4.64
CA LEU A 64 -9.59 4.33 3.37
C LEU A 64 -10.49 4.06 2.15
N LEU A 65 -11.22 2.94 2.16
CA LEU A 65 -12.14 2.57 1.10
C LEU A 65 -13.29 3.58 0.97
N ASN A 66 -13.90 3.96 2.09
CA ASN A 66 -15.00 4.93 2.08
C ASN A 66 -14.55 6.28 1.53
N ARG A 67 -13.38 6.76 1.94
CA ARG A 67 -12.83 8.02 1.47
C ARG A 67 -12.58 8.05 -0.04
N ILE A 68 -11.89 7.03 -0.56
CA ILE A 68 -11.67 6.92 -2.02
C ILE A 68 -13.02 6.83 -2.74
N ARG A 69 -13.98 6.08 -2.20
CA ARG A 69 -15.32 5.98 -2.80
C ARG A 69 -16.04 7.33 -2.85
N GLU A 70 -15.95 8.13 -1.78
CA GLU A 70 -16.52 9.47 -1.74
C GLU A 70 -15.85 10.42 -2.74
N ASP A 71 -14.51 10.39 -2.85
CA ASP A 71 -13.79 11.18 -3.83
C ASP A 71 -14.17 10.81 -5.27
N PHE A 72 -14.27 9.51 -5.57
CA PHE A 72 -14.69 9.02 -6.88
C PHE A 72 -16.12 9.43 -7.20
N ARG A 73 -17.02 9.32 -6.23
CA ARG A 73 -18.41 9.76 -6.37
C ARG A 73 -18.50 11.28 -6.58
N ALA A 74 -17.69 12.07 -5.89
CA ALA A 74 -17.61 13.52 -6.06
C ALA A 74 -17.09 13.90 -7.46
N ALA A 75 -16.20 13.09 -8.04
CA ALA A 75 -15.75 13.22 -9.42
C ALA A 75 -16.76 12.69 -10.45
N GLY A 76 -17.90 12.13 -10.02
CA GLY A 76 -18.91 11.55 -10.91
C GLY A 76 -18.57 10.15 -11.43
N ILE A 77 -17.61 9.47 -10.79
CA ILE A 77 -17.15 8.13 -11.16
C ILE A 77 -17.82 7.12 -10.21
N GLU A 78 -18.72 6.30 -10.74
CA GLU A 78 -19.33 5.22 -9.97
C GLU A 78 -18.40 4.00 -9.95
N VAL A 79 -17.85 3.69 -8.77
CA VAL A 79 -16.98 2.53 -8.55
C VAL A 79 -17.62 1.55 -7.57
N MET A 80 -17.64 0.27 -7.93
CA MET A 80 -18.14 -0.79 -7.04
C MET A 80 -17.14 -1.11 -5.93
N ASP A 81 -17.62 -1.41 -4.73
CA ASP A 81 -16.78 -1.75 -3.57
C ASP A 81 -15.89 -2.97 -3.86
N ALA A 82 -16.41 -3.94 -4.63
CA ALA A 82 -15.65 -5.11 -5.06
C ALA A 82 -14.45 -4.75 -5.95
N VAL A 83 -14.60 -3.75 -6.84
CA VAL A 83 -13.50 -3.25 -7.69
C VAL A 83 -12.46 -2.55 -6.83
N LEU A 84 -12.91 -1.77 -5.85
CA LEU A 84 -12.02 -1.03 -4.95
C LEU A 84 -11.20 -1.98 -4.06
N GLN A 85 -11.85 -3.00 -3.49
CA GLN A 85 -11.18 -4.05 -2.74
C GLN A 85 -10.21 -4.86 -3.59
N ASP A 86 -10.63 -5.30 -4.79
CA ASP A 86 -9.74 -6.03 -5.70
C ASP A 86 -8.51 -5.18 -6.04
N ARG A 87 -8.70 -3.88 -6.26
CA ARG A 87 -7.61 -2.95 -6.52
C ARG A 87 -6.65 -2.85 -5.34
N MET A 88 -7.15 -2.75 -4.10
CA MET A 88 -6.29 -2.75 -2.91
C MET A 88 -5.46 -4.03 -2.79
N VAL A 89 -6.08 -5.20 -3.03
CA VAL A 89 -5.39 -6.49 -2.97
C VAL A 89 -4.37 -6.62 -4.11
N ALA A 90 -4.69 -6.16 -5.30
CA ALA A 90 -3.77 -6.14 -6.44
C ALA A 90 -2.57 -5.22 -6.16
N LEU A 91 -2.79 -4.03 -5.60
CA LEU A 91 -1.74 -3.08 -5.24
C LEU A 91 -0.86 -3.58 -4.10
N LEU A 92 -1.44 -4.27 -3.11
CA LEU A 92 -0.67 -4.93 -2.05
C LEU A 92 0.26 -6.00 -2.65
N ARG A 93 -0.25 -6.86 -3.54
CA ARG A 93 0.57 -7.85 -4.25
C ARG A 93 1.69 -7.21 -5.06
N SER A 94 1.39 -6.13 -5.78
CA SER A 94 2.39 -5.35 -6.52
C SER A 94 3.45 -4.74 -5.60
N ALA A 95 3.06 -4.13 -4.48
CA ALA A 95 3.97 -3.56 -3.50
C ALA A 95 4.90 -4.62 -2.89
N THR A 96 4.37 -5.80 -2.55
CA THR A 96 5.17 -6.94 -2.07
C THR A 96 6.13 -7.43 -3.16
N ALA A 97 5.68 -7.53 -4.40
CA ALA A 97 6.52 -7.94 -5.52
C ALA A 97 7.64 -6.92 -5.81
N GLU A 98 7.36 -5.62 -5.74
CA GLU A 98 8.36 -4.56 -5.90
C GLU A 98 9.41 -4.60 -4.79
N LEU A 99 8.99 -4.71 -3.52
CA LEU A 99 9.93 -4.77 -2.39
C LEU A 99 10.79 -6.03 -2.42
N ARG A 100 10.21 -7.16 -2.86
CA ARG A 100 10.95 -8.41 -3.03
C ARG A 100 11.93 -8.35 -4.21
N ARG A 101 11.56 -7.62 -5.27
CA ARG A 101 12.43 -7.42 -6.46
C ARG A 101 13.58 -6.46 -6.17
N GLY A 102 13.43 -5.57 -5.18
CA GLY A 102 14.48 -4.70 -4.71
C GLY A 102 15.00 -3.78 -5.81
N GLU A 103 14.19 -2.80 -6.24
CA GLU A 103 14.58 -1.48 -6.75
C GLU A 103 13.34 -0.75 -7.34
N PRO A 104 13.28 0.59 -7.29
CA PRO A 104 12.08 1.39 -7.58
C PRO A 104 11.89 1.64 -9.07
N GLY A 105 10.85 1.05 -9.66
CA GLY A 105 10.43 1.33 -11.03
C GLY A 105 9.38 2.43 -11.11
N HIS A 106 9.68 3.67 -10.70
CA HIS A 106 8.96 4.82 -11.23
C HIS A 106 9.39 4.99 -12.69
N GLY A 107 8.64 4.42 -13.63
CA GLY A 107 8.90 4.66 -15.06
C GLY A 107 8.54 3.50 -15.97
N ALA A 108 7.25 3.28 -16.20
CA ALA A 108 6.80 2.84 -17.52
C ALA A 108 5.75 3.84 -17.98
N ARG A 109 6.25 4.98 -18.47
CA ARG A 109 5.50 5.83 -19.40
C ARG A 109 5.07 4.92 -20.54
N GLU A 110 3.81 4.51 -20.56
CA GLU A 110 3.20 4.01 -21.78
C GLU A 110 3.00 5.23 -22.67
N ARG A 111 4.06 5.51 -23.43
CA ARG A 111 4.04 6.36 -24.60
C ARG A 111 3.04 5.72 -25.55
N ARG A 112 1.86 6.32 -25.58
CA ARG A 112 0.87 6.16 -26.64
C ARG A 112 1.55 6.58 -27.96
N ASP A 113 1.73 5.63 -28.87
CA ASP A 113 1.97 5.87 -30.30
C ASP A 113 0.64 5.61 -31.03
#